data_AF-A0A0R2HYA3-F1
#
_entry.id   AF-A0A0R2HYA3-F1
#
_cell.length_a   1.000
_cell.length_b   1.000
_cell.length_c   1.000
_cell.angle_alpha   90.00
_cell.angle_beta   90.00
_cell.angle_gamma   90.00
#
_symmetry.space_group_name_H-M   'P 1'
#
loop_
_entity.id
_entity.type
_entity.pdbx_description
1 polymer ?
#
loop_
_entity_poly.entity_id
_entity_poly.type
_entity_poly.pdbx_seq_one_letter_code
_entity_poly.pdbx_strand_id
1 'polypeptide(L)'
;MGEISTHTDIADDFAERIKETSNRLKNGREKIDELKLFDYSSGSTITDIGSTVFKLSSAMKQLSSSTQVDGDNVQKINQTFAETDKQNEKRFN
;
A
#
# COMPACT_ATOMS: atom_id res chain seq x y z
N MET A 1 29.35 14.52 -0.44
CA MET A 1 28.61 13.48 0.31
C MET A 1 27.24 13.93 0.84
N GLY A 2 26.82 15.22 0.78
CA GLY A 2 25.56 15.67 1.40
C GLY A 2 24.26 15.43 0.61
N GLU A 3 24.30 15.46 -0.73
CA GLU A 3 23.08 15.40 -1.57
C GLU A 3 22.49 13.99 -1.70
N ILE A 4 23.35 12.95 -1.69
CA ILE A 4 22.92 11.55 -1.83
C ILE A 4 22.07 11.11 -0.62
N SER A 5 22.48 11.48 0.60
CA SER A 5 21.75 11.17 1.84
C SER A 5 20.34 11.78 1.83
N THR A 6 20.22 13.03 1.41
CA THR A 6 18.92 13.73 1.45
C THR A 6 17.90 13.15 0.48
N HIS A 7 18.32 12.65 -0.69
CA HIS A 7 17.41 12.03 -1.65
C HIS A 7 17.00 10.61 -1.23
N THR A 8 17.90 9.86 -0.59
CA THR A 8 17.56 8.53 -0.06
C THR A 8 16.56 8.61 1.09
N ASP A 9 16.71 9.60 1.98
CA ASP A 9 15.82 9.76 3.14
C ASP A 9 14.39 10.16 2.71
N ILE A 10 14.28 11.04 1.70
CA ILE A 10 12.96 11.45 1.14
C ILE A 10 12.25 10.27 0.48
N ALA A 11 12.97 9.44 -0.26
CA ALA A 11 12.39 8.27 -0.93
C ALA A 11 11.95 7.18 0.06
N ASP A 12 12.68 7.00 1.16
CA ASP A 12 12.30 6.08 2.23
C ASP A 12 11.06 6.58 3.00
N ASP A 13 10.99 7.88 3.35
CA ASP A 13 9.77 8.50 3.93
C ASP A 13 8.56 8.32 3.01
N PHE A 14 8.75 8.54 1.71
CA PHE A 14 7.69 8.37 0.74
C PHE A 14 7.22 6.91 0.65
N ALA A 15 8.15 5.94 0.63
CA ALA A 15 7.82 4.53 0.65
C ALA A 15 7.05 4.13 1.92
N GLU A 16 7.47 4.63 3.09
CA GLU A 16 6.79 4.37 4.37
C GLU A 16 5.36 4.88 4.35
N ARG A 17 5.14 6.12 3.91
CA ARG A 17 3.80 6.73 3.80
C ARG A 17 2.87 5.98 2.84
N ILE A 18 3.41 5.40 1.77
CA ILE A 18 2.65 4.52 0.88
C ILE A 18 2.22 3.25 1.62
N LYS A 19 3.13 2.60 2.34
CA LYS A 19 2.82 1.39 3.13
C LYS A 19 1.82 1.67 4.26
N GLU A 20 1.94 2.81 4.93
CA GLU A 20 0.93 3.28 5.89
C GLU A 20 -0.45 3.43 5.25
N THR A 21 -0.51 3.96 4.03
CA THR A 21 -1.76 4.08 3.27
C THR A 21 -2.35 2.69 2.98
N SER A 22 -1.52 1.71 2.59
CA SER A 22 -1.96 0.31 2.45
C SER A 22 -2.54 -0.25 3.75
N ASN A 23 -1.87 -0.02 4.89
CA ASN A 23 -2.35 -0.46 6.19
C ASN A 23 -3.69 0.19 6.56
N ARG A 24 -3.86 1.49 6.28
CA ARG A 24 -5.13 2.19 6.50
C ARG A 24 -6.26 1.60 5.64
N LEU A 25 -5.98 1.24 4.39
CA LEU A 25 -6.94 0.56 3.51
C LEU A 25 -7.32 -0.82 4.06
N LYS A 26 -6.34 -1.60 4.54
CA LYS A 26 -6.58 -2.91 5.15
C LYS A 26 -7.47 -2.78 6.39
N ASN A 27 -7.16 -1.84 7.29
CA ASN A 27 -7.96 -1.60 8.50
C ASN A 27 -9.37 -1.10 8.14
N GLY A 28 -9.51 -0.27 7.11
CA GLY A 28 -10.81 0.16 6.60
C GLY A 28 -11.63 -1.01 6.03
N ARG A 29 -10.98 -1.94 5.33
CA ARG A 29 -11.62 -3.16 4.83
C ARG A 29 -12.11 -4.05 5.97
N GLU A 30 -11.29 -4.25 7.01
CA GLU A 30 -11.67 -5.06 8.18
C GLU A 30 -12.96 -4.53 8.84
N LYS A 31 -13.11 -3.21 8.97
CA LYS A 31 -14.35 -2.59 9.43
C LYS A 31 -15.55 -2.86 8.51
N ILE A 32 -15.32 -2.99 7.21
CA ILE A 32 -16.37 -3.35 6.24
C ILE A 32 -16.71 -4.84 6.35
N ASP A 33 -15.72 -5.71 6.54
CA ASP A 33 -15.93 -7.15 6.76
C ASP A 33 -16.75 -7.40 8.05
N GLU A 34 -16.57 -6.55 9.06
CA GLU A 34 -17.36 -6.55 10.29
C GLU A 34 -18.82 -6.15 10.09
N LEU A 35 -19.19 -5.48 8.99
CA LEU A 35 -20.57 -5.05 8.73
C LEU A 35 -21.56 -6.21 8.55
N LYS A 36 -21.10 -7.48 8.59
CA LYS A 36 -21.90 -8.72 8.61
C LYS A 36 -23.32 -8.51 8.06
N LEU A 37 -23.40 -8.25 6.76
CA LEU A 37 -24.67 -7.90 6.15
C LEU A 37 -25.54 -9.15 6.09
N PHE A 38 -26.50 -9.14 7.01
CA PHE A 38 -27.78 -9.83 7.15
C PHE A 38 -28.06 -11.13 6.38
N ASP A 39 -28.83 -11.96 7.09
CA ASP A 39 -29.42 -13.22 6.66
C ASP A 39 -30.16 -13.12 5.31
N TYR A 40 -30.03 -14.16 4.48
CA TYR A 40 -30.58 -14.28 3.12
C TYR A 40 -32.12 -14.19 3.08
N SER A 41 -32.79 -14.19 4.23
CA SER A 41 -34.24 -14.02 4.37
C SER A 41 -34.73 -12.58 4.17
N SER A 42 -33.81 -11.61 4.08
CA SER A 42 -34.13 -10.18 4.22
C SER A 42 -34.66 -9.47 2.94
N GLY A 43 -34.98 -10.19 1.88
CA GLY A 43 -35.50 -9.63 0.62
C GLY A 43 -34.41 -9.11 -0.34
N SER A 44 -34.75 -8.95 -1.62
CA SER A 44 -33.79 -8.73 -2.72
C SER A 44 -32.87 -7.52 -2.52
N THR A 45 -33.39 -6.41 -2.01
CA THR A 45 -32.61 -5.19 -1.75
C THR A 45 -31.49 -5.42 -0.74
N ILE A 46 -31.73 -6.23 0.30
CA ILE A 46 -30.70 -6.51 1.31
C ILE A 46 -29.62 -7.45 0.73
N THR A 47 -30.01 -8.41 -0.10
CA THR A 47 -29.07 -9.24 -0.87
C THR A 47 -28.17 -8.40 -1.79
N ASP A 48 -28.74 -7.41 -2.48
CA ASP A 48 -27.99 -6.52 -3.37
C ASP A 48 -27.00 -5.64 -2.60
N ILE A 49 -27.39 -5.13 -1.43
CA ILE A 49 -26.49 -4.39 -0.52
C ILE A 49 -25.35 -5.29 -0.04
N GLY A 50 -25.66 -6.52 0.39
CA GLY A 50 -24.67 -7.53 0.78
C GLY A 50 -23.65 -7.80 -0.33
N SER A 51 -24.13 -8.01 -1.56
CA SER A 51 -23.28 -8.20 -2.74
C SER A 51 -22.39 -6.98 -3.00
N THR A 52 -22.96 -5.77 -2.88
CA THR A 52 -22.24 -4.52 -3.11
C THR A 52 -21.11 -4.33 -2.11
N VAL A 53 -21.37 -4.62 -0.83
CA VAL A 53 -20.35 -4.52 0.21
C VAL A 53 -19.29 -5.60 0.09
N PHE A 54 -19.65 -6.82 -0.30
CA PHE A 54 -18.66 -7.86 -0.60
C PHE A 54 -17.71 -7.44 -1.74
N LYS A 55 -18.26 -6.85 -2.81
CA LYS A 55 -17.47 -6.31 -3.93
C LYS A 55 -16.56 -5.18 -3.47
N LEU A 56 -17.05 -4.27 -2.63
CA LEU A 56 -16.25 -3.19 -2.05
C LEU A 56 -15.08 -3.72 -1.21
N SER A 57 -15.33 -4.68 -0.32
CA SER A 57 -14.28 -5.31 0.49
C SER A 57 -13.20 -5.96 -0.39
N SER A 58 -13.63 -6.68 -1.43
CA SER A 58 -12.72 -7.31 -2.40
C SER A 58 -11.86 -6.28 -3.14
N ALA A 59 -12.47 -5.17 -3.60
CA ALA A 59 -11.75 -4.08 -4.26
C ALA A 59 -10.74 -3.41 -3.31
N MET A 60 -11.11 -3.18 -2.05
CA MET A 60 -10.20 -2.61 -1.04
C MET A 60 -9.03 -3.53 -0.72
N LYS A 61 -9.26 -4.85 -0.69
CA LYS A 61 -8.17 -5.83 -0.55
C LYS A 61 -7.17 -5.69 -1.70
N GLN A 62 -7.64 -5.69 -2.94
CA GLN A 62 -6.78 -5.55 -4.12
C GLN A 62 -6.01 -4.22 -4.10
N LEU A 63 -6.68 -3.12 -3.76
CA LEU A 63 -6.05 -1.81 -3.66
C LEU A 63 -4.96 -1.79 -2.58
N SER A 64 -5.24 -2.30 -1.38
CA SER A 64 -4.24 -2.38 -0.31
C SER A 64 -3.00 -3.19 -0.73
N SER A 65 -3.19 -4.33 -1.39
CA SER A 65 -2.09 -5.13 -1.91
C SER A 65 -1.28 -4.39 -2.96
N SER A 66 -1.93 -3.71 -3.92
CA SER A 66 -1.24 -2.92 -4.94
C SER A 66 -0.43 -1.78 -4.32
N THR A 67 -1.03 -1.03 -3.40
CA THR A 67 -0.36 0.07 -2.70
C THR A 67 0.84 -0.42 -1.90
N GLN A 68 0.75 -1.59 -1.25
CA GLN A 68 1.89 -2.18 -0.54
C GLN A 68 3.04 -2.48 -1.51
N VAL A 69 2.73 -3.09 -2.65
CA VAL A 69 3.72 -3.41 -3.70
C VAL A 69 4.37 -2.14 -4.23
N ASP A 70 3.62 -1.06 -4.43
CA ASP A 70 4.18 0.22 -4.87
C ASP A 70 5.16 0.78 -3.84
N GLY A 71 4.82 0.71 -2.54
CA GLY A 71 5.73 1.14 -1.47
C GLY A 71 7.01 0.31 -1.41
N ASP A 72 6.90 -1.01 -1.59
CA ASP A 72 8.07 -1.91 -1.64
C ASP A 72 8.94 -1.63 -2.88
N ASN A 73 8.32 -1.32 -4.02
CA ASN A 73 9.02 -0.97 -5.26
C ASN A 73 9.78 0.35 -5.12
N VAL A 74 9.18 1.39 -4.55
CA VAL A 74 9.85 2.68 -4.28
C VAL A 74 11.09 2.46 -3.41
N GLN A 75 10.95 1.70 -2.33
CA GLN A 75 12.07 1.40 -1.44
C GLN A 75 13.19 0.64 -2.16
N LYS A 76 12.85 -0.36 -2.98
CA LYS A 76 13.84 -1.12 -3.75
C LYS A 76 14.57 -0.27 -4.79
N ILE A 77 13.85 0.62 -5.47
CA ILE A 77 14.43 1.58 -6.41
C ILE A 77 15.41 2.50 -5.66
N ASN A 78 15.02 3.00 -4.49
CA ASN A 78 15.88 3.84 -3.66
C ASN A 78 17.18 3.13 -3.25
N GLN A 79 17.08 1.89 -2.78
CA GLN A 79 18.24 1.05 -2.44
C GLN A 79 19.18 0.87 -3.64
N THR A 80 18.63 0.65 -4.83
CA THR A 80 19.41 0.47 -6.06
C THR A 80 20.21 1.74 -6.41
N PHE A 81 19.59 2.92 -6.27
CA PHE A 81 20.29 4.19 -6.47
C PHE A 81 21.38 4.40 -5.43
N ALA A 82 21.07 4.18 -4.14
CA ALA A 82 22.04 4.31 -3.06
C ALA A 82 23.26 3.40 -3.22
N GLU A 83 23.06 2.16 -3.69
CA GLU A 83 24.14 1.23 -3.99
C GLU A 83 24.98 1.68 -5.19
N THR A 84 24.33 2.14 -6.25
CA THR A 84 24.99 2.65 -7.46
C THR A 84 25.87 3.86 -7.13
N ASP A 85 25.36 4.78 -6.32
CA ASP A 85 26.10 5.97 -5.90
C ASP A 85 27.33 5.60 -5.04
N LYS A 86 27.17 4.69 -4.07
CA LYS A 86 28.31 4.18 -3.28
C LYS A 86 29.38 3.50 -4.14
N GLN A 87 28.98 2.81 -5.21
CA GLN A 87 29.94 2.22 -6.14
C GLN A 87 30.67 3.28 -6.97
N ASN A 88 29.96 4.34 -7.39
CA ASN A 88 30.56 5.45 -8.12
C ASN A 88 31.55 6.23 -7.25
N GLU A 89 31.21 6.54 -5.99
CA GLU A 89 32.12 7.20 -5.05
C GLU A 89 33.42 6.40 -4.85
N LYS A 90 33.35 5.06 -4.81
CA LYS A 90 34.53 4.19 -4.72
C LYS A 90 35.37 4.13 -6.00
N ARG A 91 34.79 4.43 -7.17
CA ARG A 91 35.49 4.41 -8.46
C ARG A 91 36.26 5.69 -8.75
N PHE A 92 35.82 6.82 -8.17
CA PHE A 92 36.38 8.14 -8.43
C PHE A 92 37.20 8.71 -7.24
N ASN A 93 37.28 7.97 -6.13
CA ASN A 93 38.25 8.16 -5.04
C ASN A 93 39.42 7.18 -5.20
#